data_AF-A0A1B6DFS5-F1
#
_entry.id   AF-A0A1B6DFS5-F1
#
_cell.length_a   1.000
_cell.length_b   1.000
_cell.length_c   1.000
_cell.angle_alpha   90.00
_cell.angle_beta   90.00
_cell.angle_gamma   90.00
#
_symmetry.space_group_name_H-M   'P 1'
#
loop_
_entity.id
_entity.type
_entity.pdbx_description
1 polymer ?
#
loop_
_entity_poly.entity_id
_entity_poly.type
_entity_poly.pdbx_seq_one_letter_code
_entity_poly.pdbx_strand_id
1 'polypeptide(L)'
;ELWRDVERPGRGSRCVNVLEVIMDLHRHLQSLALLIFVLATYFSATLARHHRHHHGRHKRQHSPDTFVLDVTEPEVGDWGPWSQPSPCSRTCGGGVATQTRECRQDSSVPCGGASKKYFSCNIQDCPGEAVDFRAEQCAFYNDKPFDRVLYNWIPYTKGGNKCELNCMPKGERFYYRFSDKVADGTRCEEEKLDVCVDGKCLPVGCDNLLGSHAREDLCRECGGDGSNCNTAKGVLDMDNLQVGYND
;
A
#
# COMPACT_ATOMS: atom_id res chain seq x y z
N GLU A 1 -43.07 37.84 -86.39
CA GLU A 1 -43.14 37.13 -85.09
C GLU A 1 -41.88 37.50 -84.31
N LEU A 2 -41.90 38.65 -83.64
CA LEU A 2 -42.22 38.90 -82.23
C LEU A 2 -41.14 38.42 -81.24
N TRP A 3 -40.55 39.42 -80.57
CA TRP A 3 -39.53 39.41 -79.52
C TRP A 3 -39.95 38.71 -78.21
N ARG A 4 -38.98 38.20 -77.42
CA ARG A 4 -38.73 38.58 -76.01
C ARG A 4 -37.57 37.85 -75.32
N ASP A 5 -37.00 38.56 -74.35
CA ASP A 5 -35.86 38.32 -73.47
C ASP A 5 -35.96 37.11 -72.51
N VAL A 6 -34.79 36.62 -72.05
CA VAL A 6 -34.54 36.21 -70.64
C VAL A 6 -33.04 36.42 -70.29
N GLU A 7 -32.77 37.21 -69.25
CA GLU A 7 -31.48 37.30 -68.54
C GLU A 7 -31.24 36.09 -67.61
N ARG A 8 -29.97 35.66 -67.46
CA ARG A 8 -29.23 35.51 -66.17
C ARG A 8 -27.83 34.89 -66.39
N PRO A 9 -26.76 35.50 -65.85
CA PRO A 9 -25.46 34.84 -65.69
C PRO A 9 -25.32 34.31 -64.25
N GLY A 10 -24.73 33.12 -64.09
CA GLY A 10 -24.37 32.63 -62.75
C GLY A 10 -24.29 31.13 -62.62
N ARG A 11 -23.22 30.51 -63.14
CA ARG A 11 -22.74 29.22 -62.62
C ARG A 11 -21.23 29.15 -62.82
N GLY A 12 -20.51 29.66 -61.83
CA GLY A 12 -19.06 29.48 -61.73
C GLY A 12 -18.78 28.01 -61.43
N SER A 13 -18.18 27.31 -62.39
CA SER A 13 -17.51 26.04 -62.14
C SER A 13 -16.35 26.31 -61.19
N ARG A 14 -16.46 25.90 -59.93
CA ARG A 14 -15.30 25.84 -59.04
C ARG A 14 -14.42 24.69 -59.51
N CYS A 15 -13.42 24.98 -60.32
CA CYS A 15 -12.26 24.13 -60.46
C CYS A 15 -11.59 24.13 -59.08
N VAL A 16 -11.86 23.11 -58.26
CA VAL A 16 -11.11 22.90 -57.03
C VAL A 16 -9.72 22.48 -57.46
N ASN A 17 -8.72 23.25 -57.04
CA ASN A 17 -7.34 23.03 -57.41
C ASN A 17 -6.93 21.65 -56.87
N VAL A 18 -6.55 20.71 -57.74
CA VAL A 18 -6.19 19.34 -57.34
C VAL A 18 -5.05 19.36 -56.30
N LEU A 19 -4.15 20.34 -56.39
CA LEU A 19 -3.11 20.59 -55.39
C LEU A 19 -3.66 21.02 -54.02
N GLU A 20 -4.72 21.83 -53.94
CA GLU A 20 -5.33 22.22 -52.65
C GLU A 20 -6.03 21.03 -51.99
N VAL A 21 -6.71 20.18 -52.78
CA VAL A 21 -7.34 18.95 -52.26
C VAL A 21 -6.30 17.96 -51.75
N ILE A 22 -5.17 17.81 -52.46
CA ILE A 22 -4.06 16.94 -52.04
C ILE A 22 -3.38 17.49 -50.77
N MET A 23 -3.18 18.81 -50.67
CA MET A 23 -2.60 19.44 -49.50
C MET A 23 -3.52 19.34 -48.27
N ASP A 24 -4.83 19.53 -48.43
CA ASP A 24 -5.80 19.34 -47.33
C ASP A 24 -5.92 17.87 -46.92
N LEU A 25 -5.91 16.93 -47.88
CA LEU A 25 -5.91 15.50 -47.58
C LEU A 25 -4.63 15.09 -46.85
N HIS A 26 -3.48 15.62 -47.25
CA HIS A 26 -2.20 15.40 -46.56
C HIS A 26 -2.20 15.99 -45.14
N ARG A 27 -2.77 17.20 -44.96
CA ARG A 27 -2.90 17.84 -43.64
C ARG A 27 -3.86 17.09 -42.71
N HIS A 28 -4.95 16.54 -43.25
CA HIS A 28 -5.86 15.67 -42.52
C HIS A 28 -5.21 14.32 -42.17
N LEU A 29 -4.46 13.72 -43.09
CA LEU A 29 -3.70 12.49 -42.84
C LEU A 29 -2.63 12.68 -41.76
N GLN A 30 -1.90 13.79 -41.78
CA GLN A 30 -0.92 14.16 -40.74
C GLN A 30 -1.59 14.39 -39.38
N SER A 31 -2.75 15.05 -39.36
CA SER A 31 -3.48 15.31 -38.12
C SER A 31 -4.04 14.01 -37.51
N LEU A 32 -4.56 13.10 -38.33
CA LEU A 32 -5.00 11.78 -37.90
C LEU A 32 -3.83 10.92 -37.40
N ALA A 33 -2.68 10.97 -38.08
CA ALA A 33 -1.47 10.25 -37.65
C ALA A 33 -0.95 10.75 -36.29
N LEU A 34 -0.95 12.07 -36.05
CA LEU A 34 -0.61 12.66 -34.74
C LEU A 34 -1.58 12.21 -33.65
N LEU A 35 -2.88 12.18 -33.94
CA LEU A 35 -3.91 11.77 -32.99
C LEU A 35 -3.78 10.28 -32.64
N ILE A 36 -3.50 9.43 -33.63
CA ILE A 36 -3.19 8.00 -33.41
C ILE A 36 -1.91 7.84 -32.59
N PHE A 37 -0.87 8.63 -32.83
CA PHE A 37 0.38 8.57 -32.05
C PHE A 37 0.17 8.99 -30.59
N VAL A 38 -0.62 10.03 -30.34
CA VAL A 38 -1.00 10.45 -28.98
C VAL A 38 -1.84 9.38 -28.27
N LEU A 39 -2.82 8.79 -28.96
CA LEU A 39 -3.61 7.70 -28.39
C LEU A 39 -2.78 6.43 -28.14
N ALA A 40 -1.85 6.09 -29.05
CA ALA A 40 -0.96 4.95 -28.89
C ALA A 40 0.01 5.15 -27.72
N THR A 41 0.63 6.34 -27.59
CA THR A 41 1.51 6.65 -26.46
C THR A 41 0.77 6.70 -25.13
N TYR A 42 -0.46 7.23 -25.11
CA TYR A 42 -1.33 7.18 -23.94
C TYR A 42 -1.68 5.73 -23.56
N PHE A 43 -2.04 4.88 -24.53
CA PHE A 43 -2.38 3.48 -24.31
C PHE A 43 -1.16 2.64 -23.88
N SER A 44 0.03 2.91 -24.47
CA SER A 44 1.29 2.30 -24.02
C SER A 44 1.64 2.72 -22.60
N ALA A 45 1.41 3.99 -22.22
CA ALA A 45 1.68 4.49 -20.88
C ALA A 45 0.68 3.96 -19.82
N THR A 46 -0.58 3.72 -20.18
CA THR A 46 -1.55 3.07 -19.29
C THR A 46 -1.28 1.57 -19.16
N LEU A 47 -0.96 0.89 -20.27
CA LEU A 47 -0.59 -0.54 -20.28
C LEU A 47 0.72 -0.78 -19.50
N ALA A 48 1.74 0.08 -19.65
CA ALA A 48 2.98 0.00 -18.88
C ALA A 48 2.77 0.25 -17.38
N ARG A 49 1.89 1.18 -16.99
CA ARG A 49 1.47 1.38 -15.59
C ARG A 49 0.73 0.17 -15.03
N HIS A 50 -0.16 -0.43 -15.83
CA HIS A 50 -0.89 -1.64 -15.45
C HIS A 50 0.06 -2.86 -15.32
N HIS A 51 1.06 -2.99 -16.20
CA HIS A 51 2.08 -4.03 -16.11
C HIS A 51 3.03 -3.83 -14.92
N ARG A 52 3.45 -2.60 -14.57
CA ARG A 52 4.24 -2.34 -13.35
C ARG A 52 3.48 -2.74 -12.08
N HIS A 53 2.19 -2.40 -11.99
CA HIS A 53 1.36 -2.85 -10.87
C HIS A 53 1.13 -4.37 -10.85
N HIS A 54 1.10 -5.04 -12.01
CA HIS A 54 0.91 -6.49 -12.09
C HIS A 54 2.19 -7.32 -11.88
N HIS A 55 3.38 -6.81 -12.22
CA HIS A 55 4.65 -7.54 -12.03
C HIS A 55 5.17 -7.53 -10.58
N GLY A 56 4.65 -6.66 -9.71
CA GLY A 56 4.83 -6.79 -8.25
C GLY A 56 3.97 -7.88 -7.61
N ARG A 57 3.04 -8.48 -8.37
CA ARG A 57 2.10 -9.49 -7.90
C ARG A 57 2.63 -10.91 -8.13
N HIS A 58 3.87 -11.17 -7.70
CA HIS A 58 4.27 -12.54 -7.44
C HIS A 58 3.33 -13.08 -6.37
N LYS A 59 2.56 -14.13 -6.73
CA LYS A 59 1.85 -15.00 -5.79
C LYS A 59 2.84 -15.47 -4.71
N ARG A 60 2.98 -14.72 -3.62
CA ARG A 60 3.50 -15.23 -2.36
C ARG A 60 2.31 -15.66 -1.52
N GLN A 61 1.57 -16.66 -2.04
CA GLN A 61 0.80 -17.51 -1.15
C GLN A 61 1.82 -18.18 -0.24
N HIS A 62 1.86 -17.74 1.02
CA HIS A 62 2.55 -18.41 2.13
C HIS A 62 4.01 -18.78 1.81
N SER A 63 4.97 -17.89 2.09
CA SER A 63 6.36 -18.33 2.26
C SER A 63 6.38 -19.18 3.54
N PRO A 64 6.46 -20.51 3.48
CA PRO A 64 6.21 -21.37 4.64
C PRO A 64 7.34 -21.28 5.68
N ASP A 65 8.47 -20.66 5.32
CA ASP A 65 9.71 -20.74 6.08
C ASP A 65 10.07 -19.47 6.86
N THR A 66 9.29 -18.39 6.75
CA THR A 66 9.57 -17.14 7.48
C THR A 66 8.56 -16.97 8.62
N PHE A 67 9.00 -17.36 9.82
CA PHE A 67 8.24 -17.22 11.07
C PHE A 67 9.12 -16.58 12.15
N VAL A 68 8.47 -16.02 13.17
CA VAL A 68 9.12 -15.50 14.37
C VAL A 68 8.70 -16.34 15.56
N LEU A 69 9.66 -16.72 16.41
CA LEU A 69 9.41 -17.44 17.66
C LEU A 69 9.10 -16.45 18.80
N ASP A 70 8.28 -16.86 19.77
CA ASP A 70 8.01 -16.07 20.97
C ASP A 70 9.24 -15.84 21.85
N VAL A 71 10.16 -16.81 21.86
CA VAL A 71 11.48 -16.73 22.47
C VAL A 71 12.54 -17.32 21.53
N THR A 72 13.79 -16.85 21.65
CA THR A 72 14.92 -17.30 20.82
C THR A 72 15.83 -18.30 21.56
N GLU A 73 15.41 -18.76 22.73
CA GLU A 73 16.16 -19.75 23.51
C GLU A 73 16.20 -21.11 22.78
N PRO A 74 17.32 -21.86 22.89
CA PRO A 74 17.43 -23.18 22.29
C PRO A 74 16.32 -24.12 22.76
N GLU A 75 15.85 -24.96 21.85
CA GLU A 75 14.87 -25.98 22.15
C GLU A 75 15.47 -27.10 22.99
N VAL A 76 14.82 -27.41 24.12
CA VAL A 76 15.18 -28.49 25.04
C VAL A 76 13.90 -29.21 25.46
N GLY A 77 14.00 -30.50 25.79
CA GLY A 77 12.87 -31.33 26.23
C GLY A 77 12.11 -32.00 25.07
N ASP A 78 11.03 -32.71 25.39
CA ASP A 78 10.19 -33.39 24.39
C ASP A 78 8.94 -32.56 24.10
N TRP A 79 9.06 -31.66 23.13
CA TRP A 79 7.93 -30.87 22.65
C TRP A 79 6.95 -31.72 21.83
N GLY A 80 5.65 -31.47 22.04
CA GLY A 80 4.61 -31.94 21.14
C GLY A 80 4.69 -31.30 19.75
N PRO A 81 3.95 -31.84 18.77
CA PRO A 81 3.88 -31.24 17.45
C PRO A 81 3.27 -29.84 17.51
N TRP A 82 3.67 -28.98 16.57
CA TRP A 82 3.01 -27.70 16.35
C TRP A 82 1.55 -27.92 15.96
N SER A 83 0.66 -27.09 16.53
CA SER A 83 -0.76 -27.03 16.18
C SER A 83 -0.95 -26.65 14.73
N GLN A 84 -2.19 -26.77 14.23
CA GLN A 84 -2.54 -26.07 12.99
C GLN A 84 -2.45 -24.54 13.17
N PRO A 85 -2.16 -23.80 12.10
CA PRO A 85 -2.27 -22.34 12.06
C PRO A 85 -3.61 -21.84 12.61
N SER A 86 -3.58 -20.81 13.46
CA SER A 86 -4.78 -20.05 13.80
C SER A 86 -5.36 -19.36 12.55
N PRO A 87 -6.64 -18.95 12.56
CA PRO A 87 -7.12 -17.97 11.62
C PRO A 87 -6.23 -16.72 11.62
N CYS A 88 -6.12 -16.08 10.46
CA CYS A 88 -5.37 -14.84 10.32
C CYS A 88 -6.08 -13.71 11.07
N SER A 89 -5.31 -12.88 11.78
CA SER A 89 -5.85 -11.73 12.51
C SER A 89 -6.52 -10.68 11.62
N ARG A 90 -6.14 -10.64 10.33
CA ARG A 90 -6.69 -9.72 9.33
C ARG A 90 -7.01 -10.47 8.04
N THR A 91 -7.96 -9.97 7.28
CA THR A 91 -8.36 -10.53 5.98
C THR A 91 -7.54 -9.97 4.80
N CYS A 92 -6.83 -8.88 5.02
CA CYS A 92 -5.97 -8.19 4.04
C CYS A 92 -4.97 -7.27 4.77
N GLY A 93 -4.05 -6.66 4.01
CA GLY A 93 -3.10 -5.66 4.47
C GLY A 93 -2.00 -6.19 5.39
N GLY A 94 -1.83 -7.52 5.44
CA GLY A 94 -0.88 -8.19 6.34
C GLY A 94 -1.45 -8.38 7.74
N GLY A 95 -1.86 -9.61 8.05
CA GLY A 95 -2.19 -10.07 9.40
C GLY A 95 -1.16 -11.08 9.92
N VAL A 96 -1.42 -11.57 11.12
CA VAL A 96 -0.58 -12.55 11.80
C VAL A 96 -1.45 -13.75 12.17
N ALA A 97 -0.88 -14.93 11.98
CA ALA A 97 -1.44 -16.16 12.51
C ALA A 97 -0.37 -16.90 13.32
N THR A 98 -0.85 -17.76 14.21
CA THR A 98 -0.04 -18.34 15.29
C THR A 98 -0.16 -19.84 15.27
N GLN A 99 0.96 -20.53 15.49
CA GLN A 99 1.00 -21.94 15.85
C GLN A 99 1.54 -22.06 17.27
N THR A 100 1.01 -23.03 18.00
CA THR A 100 1.38 -23.29 19.39
C THR A 100 1.77 -24.76 19.53
N ARG A 101 2.57 -25.08 20.54
CA ARG A 101 2.86 -26.46 20.92
C ARG A 101 2.93 -26.58 22.43
N GLU A 102 2.74 -27.79 22.92
CA GLU A 102 2.76 -28.08 24.35
C GLU A 102 3.88 -29.05 24.67
N CYS A 103 4.48 -28.90 25.86
CA CYS A 103 5.49 -29.83 26.34
C CYS A 103 4.83 -31.15 26.73
N ARG A 104 5.42 -32.28 26.35
CA ARG A 104 4.90 -33.60 26.76
C ARG A 104 5.16 -33.82 28.24
N GLN A 105 4.09 -34.11 28.98
CA GLN A 105 4.10 -34.24 30.44
C GLN A 105 4.94 -35.42 30.94
N ASP A 106 5.09 -36.47 30.14
CA ASP A 106 5.84 -37.68 30.52
C ASP A 106 7.37 -37.52 30.35
N SER A 107 7.84 -36.37 29.90
CA SER A 107 9.28 -36.13 29.70
C SER A 107 9.98 -35.81 31.02
N SER A 108 11.15 -36.44 31.23
CA SER A 108 11.99 -36.22 32.41
C SER A 108 12.74 -34.88 32.40
N VAL A 109 12.72 -34.17 31.26
CA VAL A 109 13.41 -32.90 31.03
C VAL A 109 12.36 -31.83 30.74
N PRO A 110 12.28 -30.74 31.53
CA PRO A 110 11.34 -29.65 31.26
C PRO A 110 11.65 -29.01 29.91
N CYS A 111 10.60 -28.67 29.16
CA CYS A 111 10.80 -28.06 27.87
C CYS A 111 11.29 -26.61 27.98
N GLY A 112 12.32 -26.30 27.19
CA GLY A 112 12.85 -24.96 27.00
C GLY A 112 12.71 -24.51 25.55
N GLY A 113 12.77 -23.21 25.32
CA GLY A 113 12.60 -22.60 24.00
C GLY A 113 11.15 -22.27 23.66
N ALA A 114 10.89 -22.09 22.37
CA ALA A 114 9.66 -21.49 21.87
C ALA A 114 8.42 -22.37 22.04
N SER A 115 7.34 -21.77 22.55
CA SER A 115 6.01 -22.40 22.68
C SER A 115 5.04 -21.91 21.61
N LYS A 116 5.34 -20.76 21.01
CA LYS A 116 4.56 -20.14 19.93
C LYS A 116 5.46 -19.75 18.78
N LYS A 117 4.90 -19.79 17.57
CA LYS A 117 5.51 -19.18 16.40
C LYS A 117 4.47 -18.43 15.58
N TYR A 118 4.90 -17.32 15.00
CA TYR A 118 4.05 -16.34 14.34
C TYR A 118 4.47 -16.21 12.88
N PHE A 119 3.50 -16.08 11.99
CA PHE A 119 3.73 -15.95 10.55
C PHE A 119 2.80 -14.91 9.95
N SER A 120 3.28 -14.23 8.91
CA SER A 120 2.45 -13.34 8.10
C SER A 120 1.39 -14.12 7.33
N CYS A 121 0.19 -13.56 7.26
CA CYS A 121 -0.91 -14.07 6.46
C CYS A 121 -1.66 -12.91 5.82
N ASN A 122 -2.39 -13.18 4.73
CA ASN A 122 -3.21 -12.18 4.05
C ASN A 122 -2.47 -10.85 3.72
N ILE A 123 -1.26 -10.96 3.18
CA ILE A 123 -0.36 -9.83 2.87
C ILE A 123 -0.78 -9.00 1.66
N GLN A 124 -1.80 -9.44 0.91
CA GLN A 124 -2.37 -8.66 -0.18
C GLN A 124 -2.94 -7.34 0.35
N ASP A 125 -2.83 -6.27 -0.44
CA ASP A 125 -3.45 -4.99 -0.10
C ASP A 125 -4.97 -5.14 0.14
N CYS A 126 -5.48 -4.32 1.05
CA CYS A 126 -6.91 -4.23 1.29
C CYS A 126 -7.62 -3.56 0.10
N PRO A 127 -8.82 -4.02 -0.29
CA PRO A 127 -9.61 -3.33 -1.29
C PRO A 127 -10.09 -1.97 -0.74
N GLY A 128 -10.05 -0.94 -1.58
CA GLY A 128 -10.51 0.40 -1.21
C GLY A 128 -9.43 1.25 -0.55
N GLU A 129 -9.87 2.23 0.23
CA GLU A 129 -8.97 3.09 1.00
C GLU A 129 -8.37 2.31 2.17
N ALA A 130 -7.07 2.51 2.41
CA ALA A 130 -6.39 1.86 3.51
C ALA A 130 -7.00 2.33 4.84
N VAL A 131 -7.66 1.42 5.56
CA VAL A 131 -8.19 1.69 6.89
C VAL A 131 -7.10 1.40 7.93
N ASP A 132 -6.89 2.34 8.85
CA ASP A 132 -6.02 2.11 10.00
C ASP A 132 -6.66 1.12 10.97
N PHE A 133 -6.09 -0.08 11.03
CA PHE A 133 -6.55 -1.17 11.89
C PHE A 133 -6.52 -0.80 13.39
N ARG A 134 -5.65 0.13 13.81
CA ARG A 134 -5.63 0.64 15.19
C ARG A 134 -6.80 1.59 15.43
N ALA A 135 -7.13 2.43 14.45
CA ALA A 135 -8.28 3.34 14.53
C ALA A 135 -9.59 2.56 14.65
N GLU A 136 -9.76 1.44 13.94
CA GLU A 136 -10.92 0.55 14.09
C GLU A 136 -11.07 0.03 15.53
N GLN A 137 -9.96 -0.38 16.15
CA GLN A 137 -9.95 -0.87 17.53
C GLN A 137 -10.32 0.22 18.54
N CYS A 138 -9.90 1.47 18.34
CA CYS A 138 -10.35 2.59 19.17
C CYS A 138 -11.84 2.92 18.90
N ALA A 139 -12.25 2.92 17.62
CA ALA A 139 -13.60 3.26 17.22
C ALA A 139 -14.66 2.28 17.77
N PHE A 140 -14.28 1.04 18.08
CA PHE A 140 -15.12 0.09 18.80
C PHE A 140 -15.70 0.63 20.12
N TYR A 141 -15.06 1.64 20.73
CA TYR A 141 -15.50 2.27 21.97
C TYR A 141 -16.31 3.56 21.77
N ASN A 142 -16.55 4.00 20.52
CA ASN A 142 -17.29 5.25 20.26
C ASN A 142 -18.73 5.20 20.75
N ASP A 143 -19.38 4.03 20.64
CA ASP A 143 -20.76 3.82 21.09
C ASP A 143 -20.86 3.43 22.58
N LYS A 144 -19.74 3.51 23.32
CA LYS A 144 -19.67 3.17 24.74
C LYS A 144 -19.35 4.43 25.56
N PRO A 145 -20.20 4.84 26.50
CA PRO A 145 -19.94 6.03 27.28
C PRO A 145 -18.75 5.83 28.22
N PHE A 146 -17.82 6.78 28.20
CA PHE A 146 -16.74 6.91 29.18
C PHE A 146 -17.09 8.08 30.10
N ASP A 147 -17.19 7.80 31.40
CA ASP A 147 -17.70 8.75 32.39
C ASP A 147 -19.01 9.44 31.96
N ARG A 148 -19.96 8.62 31.48
CA ARG A 148 -21.31 9.04 30.99
C ARG A 148 -21.31 9.90 29.72
N VAL A 149 -20.16 10.09 29.07
CA VAL A 149 -20.03 10.86 27.82
C VAL A 149 -19.58 9.95 26.69
N LEU A 150 -20.15 10.12 25.50
CA LEU A 150 -19.68 9.44 24.28
C LEU A 150 -18.57 10.27 23.64
N TYR A 151 -17.54 9.58 23.18
CA TYR A 151 -16.38 10.20 22.57
C TYR A 151 -16.07 9.55 21.24
N ASN A 152 -15.47 10.33 20.34
CA ASN A 152 -14.84 9.80 19.13
C ASN A 152 -13.38 9.50 19.45
N TRP A 153 -13.06 8.24 19.67
CA TRP A 153 -11.73 7.78 20.04
C TRP A 153 -10.83 7.63 18.83
N ILE A 154 -9.63 8.20 18.91
CA ILE A 154 -8.56 8.07 17.92
C ILE A 154 -7.33 7.41 18.55
N PRO A 155 -6.47 6.73 17.76
CA PRO A 155 -5.26 6.13 18.28
C PRO A 155 -4.32 7.12 18.96
N TYR A 156 -3.68 6.68 20.05
CA TYR A 156 -2.60 7.40 20.71
C TYR A 156 -1.33 6.52 20.75
N THR A 157 -0.38 6.80 19.85
CA THR A 157 0.85 5.99 19.67
C THR A 157 2.06 6.54 20.43
N LYS A 158 1.92 7.67 21.14
CA LYS A 158 3.04 8.32 21.87
C LYS A 158 3.33 7.68 23.24
N GLY A 159 2.54 6.70 23.68
CA GLY A 159 2.80 5.92 24.90
C GLY A 159 4.12 5.13 24.85
N GLY A 160 4.53 4.60 26.01
CA GLY A 160 5.77 3.83 26.16
C GLY A 160 5.75 2.52 25.36
N ASN A 161 4.77 1.66 25.63
CA ASN A 161 4.55 0.46 24.83
C ASN A 161 3.65 0.77 23.63
N LYS A 162 4.21 0.65 22.42
CA LYS A 162 3.49 0.92 21.17
C LYS A 162 2.40 -0.08 20.87
N CYS A 163 2.43 -1.25 21.50
CA CYS A 163 1.47 -2.31 21.26
C CYS A 163 0.32 -2.37 22.27
N GLU A 164 0.22 -1.40 23.17
CA GLU A 164 -0.99 -1.18 23.97
C GLU A 164 -2.06 -0.42 23.17
N LEU A 165 -3.34 -0.69 23.44
CA LEU A 165 -4.43 0.07 22.84
C LEU A 165 -4.72 1.33 23.66
N ASN A 166 -3.87 2.34 23.47
CA ASN A 166 -4.09 3.67 23.98
C ASN A 166 -4.90 4.49 22.97
N CYS A 167 -6.00 5.09 23.43
CA CYS A 167 -6.89 5.92 22.60
C CYS A 167 -7.12 7.28 23.27
N MET A 168 -7.20 8.33 22.46
CA MET A 168 -7.44 9.71 22.88
C MET A 168 -8.77 10.18 22.26
N PRO A 169 -9.65 10.88 22.99
CA PRO A 169 -10.80 11.49 22.37
C PRO A 169 -10.38 12.62 21.44
N LYS A 170 -11.02 12.70 20.26
CA LYS A 170 -10.75 13.76 19.29
C LYS A 170 -11.05 15.13 19.90
N GLY A 171 -10.03 15.99 19.97
CA GLY A 171 -10.13 17.33 20.52
C GLY A 171 -9.78 17.46 22.00
N GLU A 172 -9.58 16.34 22.70
CA GLU A 172 -9.19 16.32 24.11
C GLU A 172 -7.69 16.10 24.29
N ARG A 173 -7.20 16.31 25.53
CA ARG A 173 -5.76 16.22 25.88
C ARG A 173 -5.40 15.01 26.74
N PHE A 174 -6.34 14.10 26.98
CA PHE A 174 -6.10 12.89 27.74
C PHE A 174 -6.18 11.66 26.83
N TYR A 175 -5.56 10.57 27.26
CA TYR A 175 -5.71 9.26 26.63
C TYR A 175 -6.06 8.23 27.69
N TYR A 176 -6.69 7.15 27.26
CA TYR A 176 -7.07 6.02 28.10
C TYR A 176 -6.60 4.72 27.45
N ARG A 177 -6.18 3.77 28.28
CA ARG A 177 -5.71 2.45 27.86
C ARG A 177 -6.85 1.45 27.91
N PHE A 178 -7.43 1.13 26.77
CA PHE A 178 -8.56 0.20 26.66
C PHE A 178 -8.14 -1.27 26.68
N SER A 179 -6.89 -1.59 26.33
CA SER A 179 -6.37 -2.95 26.34
C SER A 179 -4.86 -2.95 26.56
N ASP A 180 -4.35 -3.98 27.24
CA ASP A 180 -2.91 -4.24 27.41
C ASP A 180 -2.22 -4.54 26.07
N LYS A 181 -2.98 -5.01 25.08
CA LYS A 181 -2.47 -5.24 23.73
C LYS A 181 -3.49 -4.92 22.63
N VAL A 182 -3.01 -4.38 21.53
CA VAL A 182 -3.73 -4.29 20.26
C VAL A 182 -3.84 -5.68 19.62
N ALA A 183 -4.75 -5.84 18.66
CA ALA A 183 -4.86 -7.05 17.86
C ALA A 183 -3.57 -7.30 17.05
N ASP A 184 -3.19 -8.58 16.91
CA ASP A 184 -1.97 -8.95 16.20
C ASP A 184 -2.02 -8.47 14.73
N GLY A 185 -0.90 -7.99 14.21
CA GLY A 185 -0.80 -7.39 12.87
C GLY A 185 -1.16 -5.90 12.81
N THR A 186 -1.51 -5.27 13.94
CA THR A 186 -1.62 -3.80 14.03
C THR A 186 -0.24 -3.17 13.92
N ARG A 187 -0.05 -2.16 13.06
CA ARG A 187 1.21 -1.42 12.98
C ARG A 187 1.59 -0.80 14.32
N CYS A 188 2.87 -0.87 14.69
CA CYS A 188 3.37 -0.26 15.92
C CYS A 188 3.37 1.28 15.84
N GLU A 189 3.79 1.80 14.70
CA GLU A 189 3.93 3.23 14.37
C GLU A 189 3.42 3.46 12.95
N GLU A 190 2.92 4.66 12.65
CA GLU A 190 2.30 4.98 11.34
C GLU A 190 3.28 4.86 10.17
N GLU A 191 4.53 5.29 10.37
CA GLU A 191 5.56 5.38 9.32
C GLU A 191 6.43 4.11 9.20
N LYS A 192 6.15 3.07 9.98
CA LYS A 192 6.96 1.83 10.02
C LYS A 192 6.15 0.61 9.60
N LEU A 193 6.87 -0.39 9.09
CA LEU A 193 6.27 -1.66 8.71
C LEU A 193 6.02 -2.60 9.89
N ASP A 194 6.75 -2.40 10.98
CA ASP A 194 6.70 -3.24 12.17
C ASP A 194 5.28 -3.36 12.74
N VAL A 195 4.92 -4.56 13.18
CA VAL A 195 3.58 -4.88 13.68
C VAL A 195 3.63 -5.45 15.09
N CYS A 196 2.55 -5.24 15.81
CA CYS A 196 2.33 -5.78 17.12
C CYS A 196 1.93 -7.25 17.04
N VAL A 197 2.61 -8.09 17.82
CA VAL A 197 2.33 -9.52 17.96
C VAL A 197 2.48 -9.89 19.42
N ASP A 198 1.41 -10.38 20.03
CA ASP A 198 1.32 -10.72 21.45
C ASP A 198 1.83 -9.60 22.37
N GLY A 199 1.51 -8.35 22.02
CA GLY A 199 1.88 -7.15 22.77
C GLY A 199 3.33 -6.67 22.57
N LYS A 200 4.11 -7.29 21.68
CA LYS A 200 5.47 -6.88 21.32
C LYS A 200 5.52 -6.32 19.90
N CYS A 201 6.33 -5.29 19.67
CA CYS A 201 6.55 -4.77 18.32
C CYS A 201 7.63 -5.61 17.61
N LEU A 202 7.26 -6.27 16.51
CA LEU A 202 8.12 -7.17 15.77
C LEU A 202 8.40 -6.65 14.34
N PRO A 203 9.61 -6.87 13.81
CA PRO A 203 10.02 -6.28 12.54
C PRO A 203 9.34 -6.94 11.34
N VAL A 204 9.02 -6.13 10.34
CA VAL A 204 8.46 -6.57 9.05
C VAL A 204 9.34 -6.05 7.92
N GLY A 205 9.67 -6.92 6.96
CA GLY A 205 10.43 -6.53 5.78
C GLY A 205 9.61 -5.68 4.81
N CYS A 206 10.28 -5.05 3.84
CA CYS A 206 9.61 -4.31 2.75
C CYS A 206 8.69 -5.18 1.87
N ASP A 207 8.81 -6.50 2.00
CA ASP A 207 7.97 -7.52 1.37
C ASP A 207 6.71 -7.85 2.19
N ASN A 208 6.44 -7.09 3.25
CA ASN A 208 5.33 -7.26 4.19
C ASN A 208 5.34 -8.61 4.93
N LEU A 209 6.51 -9.25 5.03
CA LEU A 209 6.69 -10.50 5.77
C LEU A 209 7.31 -10.24 7.16
N LEU A 210 6.65 -10.78 8.19
CA LEU A 210 7.09 -10.74 9.58
C LEU A 210 8.41 -11.49 9.72
N GLY A 211 9.40 -10.84 10.34
CA GLY A 211 10.75 -11.39 10.49
C GLY A 211 11.61 -11.34 9.21
N SER A 212 11.08 -10.82 8.10
CA SER A 212 11.89 -10.68 6.88
C SER A 212 12.96 -9.61 7.02
N HIS A 213 14.15 -9.94 6.55
CA HIS A 213 15.29 -9.03 6.47
C HIS A 213 15.30 -8.20 5.18
N ALA A 214 14.30 -8.36 4.30
CA ALA A 214 14.17 -7.55 3.10
C ALA A 214 14.04 -6.06 3.47
N ARG A 215 14.81 -5.22 2.77
CA ARG A 215 14.80 -3.76 2.90
C ARG A 215 14.69 -3.12 1.53
N GLU A 216 14.10 -1.94 1.49
CA GLU A 216 14.12 -1.12 0.28
C GLU A 216 15.55 -0.66 -0.01
N ASP A 217 15.91 -0.61 -1.28
CA ASP A 217 17.12 0.05 -1.73
C ASP A 217 16.93 1.58 -1.79
N LEU A 218 17.96 2.31 -2.24
CA LEU A 218 17.90 3.77 -2.39
C LEU A 218 16.86 4.23 -3.43
N CYS A 219 16.39 3.31 -4.27
CA CYS A 219 15.39 3.54 -5.28
C CYS A 219 13.97 3.17 -4.84
N ARG A 220 13.79 2.79 -3.56
CA ARG A 220 12.53 2.31 -2.98
C ARG A 220 12.02 1.01 -3.62
N GLU A 221 12.91 0.19 -4.17
CA GLU A 221 12.60 -1.16 -4.58
C GLU A 221 12.94 -2.15 -3.47
N CYS A 222 11.97 -2.97 -3.08
CA CYS A 222 12.17 -3.96 -2.03
C CYS A 222 13.13 -5.08 -2.47
N GLY A 223 14.26 -5.21 -1.78
CA GLY A 223 15.32 -6.15 -2.15
C GLY A 223 16.06 -5.77 -3.44
N GLY A 224 15.93 -4.51 -3.88
CA GLY A 224 16.64 -4.01 -5.05
C GLY A 224 18.15 -3.85 -4.80
N ASP A 225 18.89 -3.69 -5.90
CA ASP A 225 20.34 -3.49 -5.91
C ASP A 225 20.75 -2.03 -6.14
N GLY A 226 19.78 -1.11 -6.21
CA GLY A 226 19.99 0.31 -6.48
C GLY A 226 20.24 0.66 -7.94
N SER A 227 20.10 -0.28 -8.87
CA SER A 227 20.39 -0.06 -10.30
C SER A 227 19.26 0.60 -11.10
N ASN A 228 18.04 0.64 -10.56
CA ASN A 228 16.86 1.11 -11.29
C ASN A 228 16.70 2.64 -11.31
N CYS A 229 17.50 3.37 -10.53
CA CYS A 229 17.43 4.81 -10.37
C CYS A 229 18.83 5.46 -10.34
N ASN A 230 18.89 6.77 -10.54
CA ASN A 230 20.13 7.54 -10.49
C ASN A 230 20.01 8.67 -9.46
N THR A 231 21.11 9.00 -8.78
CA THR A 231 21.14 10.11 -7.83
C THR A 231 21.22 11.44 -8.58
N ALA A 232 20.20 12.29 -8.42
CA ALA A 232 20.26 13.68 -8.87
C ALA A 232 20.84 14.57 -7.74
N LYS A 233 21.74 15.49 -8.09
CA LYS A 233 22.26 16.53 -7.19
C LYS A 233 22.17 17.88 -7.89
N GLY A 234 21.72 18.90 -7.18
CA GLY A 234 21.64 20.27 -7.68
C GLY A 234 21.67 21.25 -6.51
N VAL A 235 22.13 22.46 -6.78
CA VAL A 235 22.01 23.59 -5.85
C VAL A 235 20.78 24.38 -6.28
N LEU A 236 19.86 24.61 -5.36
CA LEU A 236 18.75 25.54 -5.57
C LEU A 236 19.33 26.95 -5.48
N ASP A 237 19.70 27.51 -6.63
CA ASP A 237 20.14 28.89 -6.75
C ASP A 237 18.97 29.71 -7.29
N MET A 238 18.28 30.41 -6.38
CA MET A 238 17.14 31.26 -6.71
C MET A 238 17.36 32.64 -6.10
N ASP A 239 17.76 33.60 -6.94
CA ASP A 239 17.97 35.01 -6.54
C ASP A 239 16.65 35.75 -6.20
N ASN A 240 15.49 35.15 -6.48
CA ASN A 240 14.16 35.78 -6.31
C ASN A 240 13.17 34.84 -5.61
N LEU A 241 13.55 34.27 -4.47
CA LEU A 241 12.61 33.52 -3.62
C LEU A 241 11.50 34.48 -3.14
N GLN A 242 10.24 34.08 -3.33
CA GLN A 242 9.13 34.82 -2.73
C GLN A 242 9.10 34.59 -1.22
N VAL A 243 8.53 35.55 -0.49
CA VAL A 243 8.28 35.38 0.95
C VAL A 243 7.27 34.24 1.13
N GLY A 244 7.75 33.09 1.60
CA GLY A 244 6.93 31.91 1.78
C GLY A 244 7.69 30.62 1.49
N TYR A 245 6.94 29.53 1.36
CA TYR A 245 7.46 28.24 0.92
C TYR A 245 7.63 28.27 -0.60
N ASN A 246 8.81 27.87 -1.09
CA ASN A 246 9.15 27.83 -2.52
C ASN A 246 9.53 26.38 -2.86
N ASP A 247 8.81 25.80 -3.82
CA ASP A 247 8.88 24.38 -4.20
C ASP A 247 9.89 24.14 -5.34
#